data_AF-A0A1G0ND57-F1
#
_entry.id   AF-A0A1G0ND57-F1
#
_cell.length_a   1.000
_cell.length_b   1.000
_cell.length_c   1.000
_cell.angle_alpha   90.00
_cell.angle_beta   90.00
_cell.angle_gamma   90.00
#
_symmetry.space_group_name_H-M   'P 1'
#
loop_
_entity.id
_entity.type
_entity.pdbx_description
1 polymer ?
#
loop_
_entity_poly.entity_id
_entity_poly.type
_entity_poly.pdbx_seq_one_letter_code
_entity_poly.pdbx_strand_id
1 'polypeptide(L)'
;MSLDAIPIHVINTLPVGPGLTGNAPPLLHEISELLRHLLATGETAAIDLSALPLTPADLDWLHDKLGEGEIGVTLQASGESTLNETACPGVWWVTHHNEQGAVTSQFIEVAFVPELVKAHPQDVASGQEYLELMIADL
;
A
#
# COMPACT_ATOMS: atom_id res chain seq x y z
N MET A 1 8.00 22.69 -43.44
CA MET A 1 7.34 22.96 -42.14
C MET A 1 8.22 22.32 -41.08
N SER A 2 8.95 23.14 -40.33
CA SER A 2 9.84 22.68 -39.25
C SER A 2 9.00 22.22 -38.07
N LEU A 3 9.37 21.09 -37.47
CA LEU A 3 8.87 20.66 -36.18
C LEU A 3 9.57 21.53 -35.12
N ASP A 4 8.84 22.48 -34.57
CA ASP A 4 9.28 23.31 -33.46
C ASP A 4 9.67 22.42 -32.27
N ALA A 5 10.89 22.65 -31.78
CA ALA A 5 11.50 21.93 -30.68
C ALA A 5 10.68 22.11 -29.40
N ILE A 6 10.27 21.00 -28.78
CA ILE A 6 9.63 20.98 -27.47
C ILE A 6 10.67 21.47 -26.44
N PRO A 7 10.41 22.56 -25.69
CA PRO A 7 11.36 23.03 -24.69
C PRO A 7 11.34 22.10 -23.48
N ILE A 8 12.43 21.34 -23.29
CA ILE A 8 12.69 20.58 -22.06
C ILE A 8 12.89 21.60 -20.93
N HIS A 9 11.91 21.72 -20.03
CA HIS A 9 12.09 22.41 -18.76
C HIS A 9 12.77 21.45 -17.78
N VAL A 10 14.06 21.69 -17.51
CA VAL A 10 14.75 21.05 -16.40
C VAL A 10 14.25 21.71 -15.13
N ILE A 11 13.39 21.00 -14.39
CA ILE A 11 12.98 21.40 -13.05
C ILE A 11 14.24 21.28 -12.18
N ASN A 12 14.77 22.42 -11.76
CA ASN A 12 15.91 22.49 -10.85
C ASN A 12 15.48 21.90 -9.51
N THR A 13 15.85 20.64 -9.27
CA THR A 13 15.61 19.96 -8.01
C THR A 13 16.43 20.66 -6.93
N LEU A 14 15.73 21.22 -5.93
CA LEU A 14 16.35 21.58 -4.65
C LEU A 14 17.12 20.34 -4.14
N PRO A 15 18.26 20.52 -3.44
CA PRO A 15 19.09 19.39 -3.03
C PRO A 15 18.29 18.51 -2.08
N VAL A 16 17.70 17.46 -2.64
CA VAL A 16 17.08 16.37 -1.91
C VAL A 16 18.25 15.63 -1.23
N GLY A 17 18.09 15.25 0.05
CA GLY A 17 19.16 14.64 0.84
C GLY A 17 19.86 13.48 0.12
N PRO A 18 21.09 13.13 0.54
CA PRO A 18 21.89 12.12 -0.17
C PRO A 18 21.12 10.81 -0.35
N GLY A 19 20.88 10.42 -1.61
CA GLY A 19 20.24 9.15 -1.97
C GLY A 19 18.81 9.25 -2.53
N LEU A 20 18.13 10.40 -2.41
CA LEU A 20 16.76 10.56 -2.91
C LEU A 20 16.74 10.85 -4.41
N THR A 21 15.90 10.12 -5.16
CA THR A 21 15.77 10.29 -6.63
C THR A 21 14.80 11.42 -6.99
N GLY A 22 13.96 11.84 -6.04
CA GLY A 22 12.87 12.78 -6.29
C GLY A 22 11.61 12.12 -6.86
N ASN A 23 11.59 10.78 -6.94
CA ASN A 23 10.42 10.02 -7.40
C ASN A 23 9.40 9.73 -6.30
N ALA A 24 9.77 9.86 -5.01
CA ALA A 24 8.83 9.67 -3.89
C ALA A 24 7.82 10.81 -3.68
N PRO A 25 8.18 12.10 -3.77
CA PRO A 25 7.24 13.20 -3.50
C PRO A 25 5.96 13.20 -4.36
N PRO A 26 6.00 12.87 -5.67
CA PRO A 26 4.79 12.73 -6.49
C PRO A 26 3.77 11.71 -5.93
N LEU A 27 4.22 10.68 -5.21
CA LEU A 27 3.34 9.66 -4.66
C LEU A 27 2.39 10.22 -3.60
N LEU A 28 2.77 11.28 -2.88
CA LEU A 28 1.87 11.93 -1.93
C LEU A 28 0.66 12.57 -2.63
N HIS A 29 0.88 13.14 -3.82
CA HIS A 29 -0.21 13.67 -4.64
C HIS A 29 -1.10 12.56 -5.19
N GLU A 30 -0.49 11.45 -5.64
CA GLU A 30 -1.23 10.29 -6.12
C GLU A 30 -2.11 9.68 -5.02
N ILE A 31 -1.55 9.45 -3.82
CA ILE A 31 -2.28 8.97 -2.64
C ILE A 31 -3.45 9.91 -2.30
N SER A 32 -3.23 11.23 -2.35
CA SER A 32 -4.30 12.21 -2.09
C SER A 32 -5.45 12.10 -3.10
N GLU A 33 -5.16 11.85 -4.38
CA GLU A 33 -6.20 11.66 -5.39
C GLU A 33 -6.90 10.30 -5.24
N LEU A 34 -6.17 9.25 -4.89
CA LEU A 34 -6.78 7.95 -4.57
C LEU A 34 -7.71 8.04 -3.35
N LEU A 35 -7.33 8.78 -2.31
CA LEU A 35 -8.20 9.04 -1.16
C LEU A 35 -9.46 9.80 -1.57
N ARG A 36 -9.33 10.81 -2.45
CA ARG A 36 -10.48 11.54 -2.98
C ARG A 36 -11.43 10.60 -3.74
N HIS A 37 -10.88 9.68 -4.53
CA HIS A 37 -11.65 8.67 -5.25
C HIS A 37 -12.35 7.71 -4.29
N LEU A 38 -11.62 7.16 -3.31
CA LEU A 38 -12.17 6.28 -2.27
C LEU A 38 -13.35 6.92 -1.55
N LEU A 39 -13.23 8.20 -1.17
CA LEU A 39 -14.31 8.94 -0.51
C LEU A 39 -15.53 9.17 -1.42
N ALA A 40 -15.31 9.30 -2.73
CA ALA A 40 -16.38 9.57 -3.69
C ALA A 40 -17.12 8.30 -4.15
N THR A 41 -16.42 7.18 -4.31
CA THR A 41 -16.95 5.95 -4.93
C THR A 41 -17.00 4.76 -3.98
N GLY A 42 -16.21 4.77 -2.91
CA GLY A 42 -15.98 3.61 -2.04
C GLY A 42 -15.04 2.56 -2.64
N GLU A 43 -14.47 2.82 -3.82
CA GLU A 43 -13.55 1.90 -4.49
C GLU A 43 -12.14 2.05 -3.92
N THR A 44 -11.51 0.92 -3.62
CA THR A 44 -10.13 0.87 -3.13
C THR A 44 -9.14 0.91 -4.28
N ALA A 45 -7.91 1.34 -4.00
CA ALA A 45 -6.84 1.38 -4.98
C ALA A 45 -5.50 1.04 -4.33
N ALA A 46 -4.52 0.61 -5.13
CA ALA A 46 -3.18 0.30 -4.66
C ALA A 46 -2.10 0.85 -5.59
N ILE A 47 -0.96 1.24 -5.02
CA ILE A 47 0.24 1.68 -5.71
C ILE A 47 1.35 0.67 -5.42
N ASP A 48 1.83 -0.02 -6.44
CA ASP A 48 2.95 -0.96 -6.33
C ASP A 48 4.28 -0.18 -6.25
N LEU A 49 4.83 -0.07 -5.05
CA LEU A 49 6.09 0.63 -4.81
C LEU A 49 7.29 -0.14 -5.37
N SER A 50 7.17 -1.46 -5.49
CA SER A 50 8.25 -2.34 -6.00
C SER A 50 8.38 -2.27 -7.51
N ALA A 51 7.31 -1.88 -8.21
CA ALA A 51 7.31 -1.63 -9.65
C ALA A 51 7.87 -0.25 -10.05
N LEU A 52 8.01 0.67 -9.10
CA LEU A 52 8.50 2.04 -9.34
C LEU A 52 10.03 2.12 -9.20
N PRO A 53 10.69 3.05 -9.92
CA PRO A 53 12.13 3.28 -9.80
C PRO A 53 12.46 4.10 -8.53
N LEU A 54 12.15 3.53 -7.37
CA LEU A 54 12.42 4.10 -6.05
C LEU A 54 13.70 3.51 -5.46
N THR A 55 14.51 4.36 -4.84
CA THR A 55 15.63 3.89 -4.02
C THR A 55 15.16 3.54 -2.62
N PRO A 56 15.96 2.79 -1.83
CA PRO A 56 15.66 2.59 -0.42
C PRO A 56 15.47 3.90 0.36
N ALA A 57 16.26 4.94 0.03
CA ALA A 57 16.11 6.27 0.65
C ALA A 57 14.76 6.92 0.31
N ASP A 58 14.25 6.71 -0.90
CA ASP A 58 12.92 7.20 -1.32
C ASP A 58 11.80 6.51 -0.53
N LEU A 59 11.92 5.20 -0.29
CA LEU A 59 10.97 4.43 0.51
C LEU A 59 11.00 4.85 1.98
N ASP A 60 12.20 4.97 2.57
CA ASP A 60 12.38 5.43 3.95
C ASP A 60 11.80 6.84 4.14
N TRP A 61 12.04 7.74 3.18
CA TRP A 61 11.49 9.08 3.20
C TRP A 61 9.97 9.07 3.09
N LEU A 62 9.39 8.22 2.22
CA LEU A 62 7.94 8.12 2.07
C LEU A 62 7.30 7.57 3.35
N HIS A 63 7.90 6.54 3.94
CA HIS A 63 7.45 5.94 5.19
C HIS A 63 7.50 6.96 6.35
N ASP A 64 8.60 7.71 6.50
CA ASP A 64 8.72 8.81 7.49
C ASP A 64 7.66 9.88 7.29
N LYS A 65 7.36 10.23 6.04
CA LYS A 65 6.38 11.29 5.71
C LYS A 65 4.95 10.86 5.98
N LEU A 66 4.60 9.61 5.68
CA LEU A 66 3.28 9.06 5.94
C LEU A 66 3.09 8.74 7.44
N GLY A 67 4.18 8.44 8.15
CA GLY A 67 4.16 8.13 9.58
C GLY A 67 3.46 6.81 9.90
N GLU A 68 3.37 6.51 11.19
CA GLU A 68 2.72 5.30 11.70
C GLU A 68 1.34 5.64 12.27
N GLY A 69 0.35 4.83 11.91
CA GLY A 69 -1.02 4.92 12.38
C GLY A 69 -1.27 4.05 13.62
N GLU A 70 -2.54 3.77 13.86
CA GLU A 70 -2.98 3.07 15.07
C GLU A 70 -3.12 1.56 14.85
N ILE A 71 -3.33 1.13 13.59
CA ILE A 71 -3.71 -0.24 13.25
C ILE A 71 -2.56 -0.95 12.55
N GLY A 72 -2.18 -2.11 13.06
CA GLY A 72 -1.28 -3.05 12.40
C GLY A 72 -1.94 -4.42 12.30
N VAL A 73 -1.85 -5.03 11.12
CA VAL A 73 -2.37 -6.38 10.85
C VAL A 73 -1.24 -7.25 10.32
N THR A 74 -1.09 -8.44 10.90
CA THR A 74 -0.16 -9.46 10.41
C THR A 74 -0.96 -10.66 9.93
N LEU A 75 -0.75 -11.03 8.66
CA LEU A 75 -1.32 -12.24 8.07
C LEU A 75 -0.21 -13.28 7.86
N GLN A 76 -0.48 -14.50 8.30
CA GLN A 76 0.36 -15.65 8.03
C GLN A 76 -0.33 -16.54 7.01
N ALA A 77 -0.03 -16.29 5.74
CA ALA A 77 -0.57 -17.05 4.61
C ALA A 77 0.54 -17.23 3.57
N SER A 78 1.17 -18.41 3.55
CA SER A 78 2.28 -18.74 2.63
C SER A 78 3.47 -17.75 2.69
N GLY A 79 3.74 -17.21 3.88
CA GLY A 79 4.63 -16.08 4.12
C GLY A 79 3.98 -15.07 5.07
N GLU A 80 4.78 -14.20 5.67
CA GLU A 80 4.28 -13.15 6.56
C GLU A 80 3.95 -11.89 5.77
N SER A 81 2.71 -11.42 5.84
CA SER A 81 2.29 -10.15 5.27
C SER A 81 1.91 -9.20 6.38
N THR A 82 2.37 -7.96 6.28
CA THR A 82 2.06 -6.89 7.25
C THR A 82 1.32 -5.78 6.54
N LEU A 83 0.23 -5.31 7.16
CA LEU A 83 -0.58 -4.19 6.68
C LEU A 83 -0.67 -3.20 7.83
N ASN A 84 0.04 -2.08 7.70
CA ASN A 84 0.11 -1.07 8.74
C ASN A 84 -0.59 0.19 8.24
N GLU A 85 -1.54 0.70 9.01
CA GLU A 85 -2.11 2.00 8.75
C GLU A 85 -1.05 3.06 9.00
N THR A 86 -1.01 4.09 8.17
CA THR A 86 -0.12 5.24 8.35
C THR A 86 -0.77 6.29 9.24
N ALA A 87 -0.07 7.38 9.56
CA ALA A 87 -0.68 8.50 10.30
C ALA A 87 -1.80 9.20 9.50
N CYS A 88 -1.93 8.89 8.20
CA CYS A 88 -3.06 9.26 7.35
C CYS A 88 -4.10 8.12 7.32
N PRO A 89 -5.26 8.26 7.98
CA PRO A 89 -6.27 7.20 8.00
C PRO A 89 -6.75 6.82 6.61
N GLY A 90 -6.92 5.52 6.39
CA GLY A 90 -7.28 4.96 5.08
C GLY A 90 -6.11 4.82 4.09
N VAL A 91 -4.88 5.13 4.50
CA VAL A 91 -3.66 4.83 3.75
C VAL A 91 -2.87 3.76 4.50
N TRP A 92 -2.61 2.66 3.82
CA TRP A 92 -2.02 1.45 4.39
C TRP A 92 -0.72 1.12 3.69
N TRP A 93 0.33 0.90 4.48
CA TRP A 93 1.58 0.35 4.01
C TRP A 93 1.53 -1.17 4.11
N VAL A 94 1.56 -1.84 2.97
CA VAL A 94 1.52 -3.30 2.92
C VAL A 94 2.85 -3.84 2.46
N THR A 95 3.37 -4.81 3.20
CA THR A 95 4.62 -5.50 2.90
C THR A 95 4.39 -7.00 2.94
N HIS A 96 4.70 -7.68 1.83
CA HIS A 96 4.70 -9.13 1.73
C HIS A 96 6.10 -9.67 1.94
N HIS A 97 6.22 -10.72 2.75
CA HIS A 97 7.43 -11.50 2.91
C HIS A 97 7.22 -12.92 2.40
N ASN A 98 8.29 -13.53 1.89
CA ASN A 98 8.31 -14.96 1.62
C ASN A 98 8.50 -15.78 2.90
N GLU A 99 8.47 -17.10 2.77
CA GLU A 99 8.70 -18.06 3.86
C GLU A 99 10.07 -17.92 4.55
N GLN A 100 11.03 -17.24 3.91
CA GLN A 100 12.37 -16.97 4.45
C GLN A 100 12.48 -15.61 5.14
N GLY A 101 11.38 -14.85 5.21
CA GLY A 101 11.34 -13.52 5.83
C GLY A 101 11.91 -12.39 4.97
N ALA A 102 12.19 -12.64 3.69
CA ALA A 102 12.62 -11.58 2.77
C ALA A 102 11.41 -10.87 2.16
N VAL A 103 11.47 -9.54 2.09
CA VAL A 103 10.45 -8.70 1.45
C VAL A 103 10.37 -9.06 -0.03
N THR A 104 9.20 -9.51 -0.47
CA THR A 104 8.93 -9.83 -1.88
C THR A 104 8.28 -8.68 -2.62
N SER A 105 7.44 -7.90 -1.94
CA SER A 105 6.79 -6.73 -2.51
C SER A 105 6.26 -5.78 -1.44
N GLN A 106 6.13 -4.52 -1.83
CA GLN A 106 5.61 -3.42 -1.01
C GLN A 106 4.66 -2.57 -1.82
N PHE A 107 3.55 -2.16 -1.22
CA PHE A 107 2.55 -1.30 -1.83
C PHE A 107 1.89 -0.37 -0.82
N ILE A 108 1.37 0.74 -1.34
CA ILE A 108 0.40 1.56 -0.62
C ILE A 108 -0.99 1.13 -1.05
N GLU A 109 -1.82 0.72 -0.11
CA GLU A 109 -3.24 0.49 -0.34
C GLU A 109 -4.05 1.65 0.24
N VAL A 110 -4.96 2.21 -0.56
CA VAL A 110 -5.88 3.25 -0.15
C VAL A 110 -7.27 2.63 -0.02
N ALA A 111 -7.68 2.40 1.22
CA ALA A 111 -8.89 1.66 1.57
C ALA A 111 -9.37 2.00 2.99
N PHE A 112 -10.67 1.90 3.25
CA PHE A 112 -11.20 1.97 4.62
C PHE A 112 -10.72 0.79 5.49
N VAL A 113 -10.68 -0.40 4.88
CA VAL A 113 -10.12 -1.63 5.44
C VAL A 113 -9.45 -2.35 4.28
N PRO A 114 -8.19 -2.79 4.41
CA PRO A 114 -7.50 -3.47 3.34
C PRO A 114 -8.25 -4.70 2.87
N GLU A 115 -8.24 -4.95 1.57
CA GLU A 115 -9.02 -6.04 0.97
C GLU A 115 -8.58 -7.41 1.52
N LEU A 116 -7.27 -7.58 1.76
CA LEU A 116 -6.69 -8.82 2.28
C LEU A 116 -7.16 -9.19 3.70
N VAL A 117 -7.65 -8.21 4.46
CA VAL A 117 -8.16 -8.44 5.84
C VAL A 117 -9.59 -8.99 5.82
N LYS A 118 -10.34 -8.79 4.74
CA LYS A 118 -11.74 -9.22 4.65
C LYS A 118 -11.81 -10.73 4.48
N ALA A 119 -12.57 -11.40 5.34
CA ALA A 119 -12.84 -12.82 5.20
C ALA A 119 -13.63 -13.09 3.91
N HIS A 120 -13.17 -14.04 3.10
CA HIS A 120 -13.86 -14.39 1.87
C HIS A 120 -15.22 -15.05 2.20
N PRO A 121 -16.30 -14.76 1.45
CA PRO A 121 -17.63 -15.30 1.75
C PRO A 121 -17.69 -16.84 1.84
N GLN A 122 -16.86 -17.52 1.06
CA GLN A 122 -16.75 -18.99 1.11
C GLN A 122 -16.13 -19.49 2.41
N ASP A 123 -15.08 -18.83 2.91
CA ASP A 123 -14.45 -19.20 4.18
C ASP A 123 -15.42 -18.99 5.34
N VAL A 124 -16.21 -17.91 5.28
CA VAL A 124 -17.28 -17.64 6.27
C VAL A 124 -18.37 -18.72 6.23
N ALA A 125 -18.78 -19.16 5.03
CA ALA A 125 -19.75 -20.24 4.88
C ALA A 125 -19.23 -21.56 5.45
N SER A 126 -17.99 -21.95 5.13
CA SER A 126 -17.34 -23.13 5.71
C SER A 126 -17.18 -23.02 7.23
N GLY A 127 -16.91 -21.82 7.74
CA GLY A 127 -16.86 -21.55 9.19
C GLY A 127 -18.22 -21.75 9.87
N GLN A 128 -19.32 -21.36 9.21
CA GLN A 128 -20.67 -21.58 9.72
C GLN A 128 -21.04 -23.07 9.73
N GLU A 129 -20.77 -23.80 8.65
CA GLU A 129 -20.98 -25.26 8.61
C GLU A 129 -20.18 -25.98 9.71
N TYR A 130 -18.92 -25.59 9.91
CA TYR A 130 -18.07 -26.13 10.98
C TYR A 130 -18.66 -25.87 12.38
N LEU A 131 -19.18 -24.65 12.61
CA LEU A 131 -19.80 -24.29 13.88
C LEU A 131 -21.08 -25.10 14.14
N GLU A 132 -21.89 -25.36 13.11
CA GLU A 132 -23.10 -26.18 13.24
C GLU A 132 -22.79 -27.63 13.63
N LEU A 133 -21.74 -28.21 13.06
CA LEU A 133 -21.28 -29.55 13.45
C LEU A 133 -20.84 -29.57 14.92
N MET A 134 -20.08 -28.55 15.36
CA MET A 134 -19.64 -28.44 16.76
C MET A 134 -20.83 -28.32 17.73
N ILE A 135 -21.91 -27.63 17.33
CA ILE A 135 -23.13 -27.52 18.13
C ILE A 135 -23.87 -28.87 18.20
N ALA A 136 -23.89 -29.63 17.11
CA ALA A 136 -24.57 -30.93 17.06
C ALA A 136 -23.90 -32.01 17.91
N ASP A 137 -22.61 -31.86 18.22
CA ASP A 137 -21.83 -32.75 19.08
C ASP A 137 -21.93 -32.42 20.60
N LEU A 138 -22.69 -31.39 20.99
CA LEU A 138 -22.96 -31.01 22.40
C LEU A 138 -24.19 -31.74 22.98
#